data_AF-A0A380KQB2-F1
#
_entry.id   AF-A0A380KQB2-F1
#
_cell.length_a   1.000
_cell.length_b   1.000
_cell.length_c   1.000
_cell.angle_alpha   90.00
_cell.angle_beta   90.00
_cell.angle_gamma   90.00
#
_symmetry.space_group_name_H-M   'P 1'
#
loop_
_entity.id
_entity.type
_entity.pdbx_description
1 polymer ?
#
loop_
_entity_poly.entity_id
_entity_poly.type
_entity_poly.pdbx_seq_one_letter_code
_entity_poly.pdbx_strand_id
1 'polypeptide(L)'
;MKKDLRQAVLARMKAMTEPEKKRADAWLTDAFLASSSYKNAKVLATYLSMPHEFDTQRLIERAFSDGKRLLVPKTYGQGRMIFVDYDPKICS
;
A
#
# COMPACT_ATOMS: atom_id res chain seq x y z
N MET A 1 -5.39 -18.97 17.43
CA MET A 1 -5.61 -19.13 15.97
C MET A 1 -5.35 -17.86 15.15
N LYS A 2 -6.19 -16.78 15.21
CA LYS A 2 -5.92 -15.53 14.45
C LYS A 2 -4.62 -14.82 14.86
N LYS A 3 -4.29 -14.85 16.15
CA LYS A 3 -3.06 -14.23 16.69
C LYS A 3 -1.81 -14.98 16.22
N ASP A 4 -1.82 -16.30 16.27
CA ASP A 4 -0.66 -17.13 15.91
C ASP A 4 -0.34 -17.04 14.41
N LEU A 5 -1.37 -17.05 13.56
CA LEU A 5 -1.20 -16.83 12.12
C LEU A 5 -0.65 -15.43 11.83
N ARG A 6 -1.16 -14.40 12.52
CA ARG A 6 -0.65 -13.03 12.36
C ARG A 6 0.82 -12.94 12.75
N GLN A 7 1.23 -13.58 13.85
CA GLN A 7 2.63 -13.58 14.27
C GLN A 7 3.52 -14.34 13.29
N ALA A 8 3.07 -15.48 12.78
CA ALA A 8 3.82 -16.25 11.78
C ALA A 8 4.03 -15.47 10.48
N VAL A 9 3.00 -14.78 9.99
CA VAL A 9 3.10 -13.93 8.79
C VAL A 9 4.05 -12.75 9.03
N LEU A 10 3.95 -12.07 10.17
CA LEU A 10 4.85 -10.96 10.51
C LEU A 10 6.30 -11.42 10.63
N ALA A 11 6.56 -12.58 11.24
CA ALA A 11 7.89 -13.16 11.34
C ALA A 11 8.48 -13.45 9.96
N ARG A 12 7.67 -14.03 9.05
CA ARG A 12 8.08 -14.30 7.67
C ARG A 12 8.40 -13.01 6.90
N MET A 13 7.56 -11.97 7.03
CA MET A 13 7.81 -10.68 6.37
C MET A 13 9.09 -10.01 6.89
N LYS A 14 9.35 -10.08 8.19
CA LYS A 14 10.59 -9.54 8.80
C LYS A 14 11.84 -10.31 8.42
N ALA A 15 11.71 -11.59 8.09
CA ALA A 15 12.84 -12.45 7.70
C ALA A 15 13.23 -12.28 6.22
N MET A 16 12.44 -11.58 5.40
CA MET A 16 12.79 -11.32 4.01
C MET A 16 13.97 -10.37 3.91
N THR A 17 14.92 -10.68 3.03
CA THR A 17 16.01 -9.75 2.70
C THR A 17 15.48 -8.57 1.88
N GLU A 18 16.18 -7.44 1.90
CA GLU A 18 15.76 -6.28 1.08
C GLU A 18 15.59 -6.60 -0.41
N PRO A 19 16.49 -7.35 -1.08
CA PRO A 19 16.31 -7.68 -2.49
C PRO A 19 15.08 -8.55 -2.77
N GLU A 20 14.79 -9.52 -1.88
CA GLU A 20 13.60 -10.37 -2.00
C GLU A 20 12.32 -9.55 -1.83
N LYS A 21 12.29 -8.66 -0.83
CA LYS A 21 11.19 -7.74 -0.61
C LYS A 21 10.95 -6.86 -1.84
N LYS A 22 12.00 -6.22 -2.37
CA LYS A 22 11.88 -5.35 -3.56
C LYS A 22 11.34 -6.10 -4.78
N ARG A 23 11.76 -7.35 -5.01
CA ARG A 23 11.23 -8.19 -6.11
C ARG A 23 9.74 -8.52 -5.89
N ALA A 24 9.38 -8.92 -4.68
CA ALA A 24 7.99 -9.22 -4.34
C ALA A 24 7.10 -7.98 -4.47
N ASP A 25 7.57 -6.83 -3.99
CA ASP A 25 6.86 -5.55 -4.07
C ASP A 25 6.65 -5.12 -5.53
N ALA A 26 7.69 -5.25 -6.37
CA ALA A 26 7.59 -4.93 -7.80
C ALA A 26 6.58 -5.84 -8.51
N TRP A 27 6.69 -7.16 -8.31
CA TRP A 27 5.78 -8.13 -8.92
C TRP A 27 4.32 -7.89 -8.52
N LEU A 28 4.05 -7.65 -7.23
CA LEU A 28 2.70 -7.40 -6.74
C LEU A 28 2.14 -6.09 -7.30
N THR A 29 2.96 -5.04 -7.35
CA THR A 29 2.58 -3.76 -7.95
C THR A 29 2.18 -3.96 -9.41
N ASP A 30 3.02 -4.64 -10.20
CA ASP A 30 2.76 -4.85 -11.63
C ASP A 30 1.49 -5.68 -11.88
N ALA A 31 1.28 -6.74 -11.08
CA ALA A 31 0.05 -7.53 -11.13
C ALA A 31 -1.20 -6.70 -10.78
N PHE A 32 -1.13 -5.84 -9.76
CA PHE A 32 -2.23 -4.98 -9.36
C PHE A 32 -2.56 -3.95 -10.45
N LEU A 33 -1.55 -3.29 -11.02
CA LEU A 33 -1.71 -2.31 -12.09
C LEU A 33 -2.28 -2.92 -13.38
N ALA A 34 -1.98 -4.20 -13.64
CA ALA A 34 -2.53 -4.93 -14.78
C ALA A 34 -4.03 -5.25 -14.63
N SER A 35 -4.56 -5.27 -13.40
CA SER A 35 -5.93 -5.65 -13.11
C SER A 35 -6.97 -4.68 -13.69
N SER A 36 -8.11 -5.22 -14.12
CA SER A 36 -9.24 -4.40 -14.58
C SER A 36 -9.79 -3.51 -13.47
N SER A 37 -9.76 -3.98 -12.22
CA SER A 37 -10.19 -3.21 -11.05
C SER A 37 -9.40 -1.92 -10.90
N TYR A 38 -8.07 -1.99 -11.00
CA TYR A 38 -7.23 -0.79 -10.97
C TYR A 38 -7.48 0.12 -12.18
N LYS A 39 -7.49 -0.44 -13.39
CA LYS A 39 -7.64 0.33 -14.63
C LYS A 39 -8.93 1.14 -14.64
N ASN A 40 -10.04 0.55 -14.20
CA ASN A 40 -11.36 1.19 -14.19
C ASN A 40 -11.60 2.10 -12.97
N ALA A 41 -10.79 1.99 -11.91
CA ALA A 41 -10.95 2.80 -10.71
C ALA A 41 -10.56 4.27 -10.97
N LYS A 42 -11.44 5.20 -10.57
CA LYS A 42 -11.16 6.64 -10.56
C LYS A 42 -10.55 7.11 -9.23
N VAL A 43 -10.78 6.35 -8.16
CA VAL A 43 -10.34 6.64 -6.80
C VAL A 43 -9.62 5.41 -6.27
N LEU A 44 -8.44 5.60 -5.67
CA LEU A 44 -7.67 4.55 -5.01
C LEU A 44 -7.41 4.94 -3.55
N ALA A 45 -7.96 4.14 -2.64
CA ALA A 45 -7.65 4.23 -1.22
C ALA A 45 -6.50 3.26 -0.88
N THR A 46 -5.41 3.78 -0.34
CA THR A 46 -4.23 3.00 0.04
C THR A 46 -3.65 3.51 1.35
N TYR A 47 -2.74 2.76 1.96
CA TYR A 47 -1.96 3.22 3.11
C TYR A 47 -0.58 3.71 2.67
N LEU A 48 0.13 4.40 3.58
CA LEU A 48 1.54 4.75 3.43
C LEU A 48 2.37 3.68 4.14
N SER A 49 3.20 2.98 3.38
CA SER A 49 3.91 1.80 3.86
C SER A 49 4.98 2.11 4.92
N MET A 50 5.01 1.31 5.97
CA MET A 50 6.11 1.24 6.94
C MET A 50 7.25 0.35 6.40
N PRO A 51 8.49 0.42 6.95
CA PRO A 51 9.65 -0.27 6.40
C PRO A 51 9.51 -1.80 6.18
N HIS A 52 8.68 -2.46 6.97
CA HIS A 52 8.48 -3.92 6.91
C HIS A 52 7.18 -4.32 6.19
N GLU A 53 6.45 -3.35 5.64
CA GLU A 53 5.23 -3.58 4.87
C GLU A 53 5.55 -3.59 3.38
N PHE A 54 4.59 -4.06 2.58
CA PHE A 54 4.63 -3.89 1.13
C PHE A 54 4.82 -2.41 0.79
N ASP A 55 5.82 -2.11 -0.03
CA ASP A 55 6.12 -0.74 -0.45
C ASP A 55 5.06 -0.23 -1.43
N THR A 56 4.22 0.68 -0.95
CA THR A 56 3.13 1.28 -1.72
C THR A 56 3.58 2.48 -2.54
N GLN A 57 4.83 2.94 -2.43
CA GLN A 57 5.28 4.19 -3.04
C GLN A 57 5.15 4.14 -4.57
N ARG A 58 5.65 3.07 -5.20
CA ARG A 58 5.55 2.89 -6.66
C ARG A 58 4.09 2.86 -7.14
N LEU A 59 3.21 2.24 -6.36
CA LEU A 59 1.77 2.21 -6.65
C LEU A 59 1.15 3.61 -6.57
N ILE A 60 1.47 4.36 -5.53
CA ILE A 60 1.00 5.74 -5.31
C ILE A 60 1.45 6.65 -6.44
N GLU A 61 2.72 6.63 -6.80
CA GLU A 61 3.29 7.44 -7.89
C GLU A 61 2.59 7.11 -9.22
N ARG A 62 2.39 5.82 -9.50
CA ARG A 62 1.71 5.39 -10.73
C ARG A 62 0.25 5.81 -10.76
N ALA A 63 -0.49 5.59 -9.68
CA ALA A 63 -1.90 5.96 -9.57
C ALA A 63 -2.10 7.48 -9.68
N PHE A 64 -1.19 8.25 -9.10
CA PHE A 64 -1.18 9.70 -9.25
C PHE A 64 -0.92 10.12 -10.71
N SER A 65 0.07 9.51 -11.37
CA SER A 65 0.36 9.76 -12.79
C SER A 65 -0.79 9.33 -13.73
N ASP A 66 -1.53 8.29 -13.37
CA ASP A 66 -2.71 7.84 -14.11
C ASP A 66 -3.95 8.73 -13.85
N GLY A 67 -3.80 9.84 -13.11
CA GLY A 67 -4.85 10.83 -12.85
C GLY A 67 -5.93 10.36 -11.86
N LYS A 68 -5.61 9.37 -11.01
CA LYS A 68 -6.55 8.83 -10.02
C LYS A 68 -6.54 9.70 -8.76
N ARG A 69 -7.71 9.82 -8.12
CA ARG A 69 -7.83 10.45 -6.79
C ARG A 69 -7.28 9.48 -5.73
N LEU A 70 -6.28 9.91 -4.96
CA LEU A 70 -5.66 9.11 -3.91
C LEU A 70 -6.23 9.45 -2.54
N LEU A 71 -6.51 8.41 -1.75
CA LEU A 71 -6.97 8.54 -0.37
C LEU A 71 -6.07 7.75 0.57
N VAL A 72 -5.75 8.31 1.73
CA VAL A 72 -5.01 7.61 2.80
C VAL A 72 -5.81 7.54 4.10
N PRO A 73 -5.66 6.46 4.89
CA PRO A 73 -6.34 6.34 6.17
C PRO A 73 -5.73 7.28 7.20
N LYS A 74 -6.58 8.05 7.87
CA LYS A 74 -6.27 8.78 9.09
C LYS A 74 -7.02 8.15 10.25
N THR A 75 -6.28 7.57 11.18
CA THR A 75 -6.82 6.95 12.38
C THR A 75 -6.92 7.96 13.53
N TYR A 76 -7.96 7.81 14.34
CA TYR A 76 -8.20 8.54 15.57
C TYR A 76 -8.26 7.55 16.74
N GLY A 77 -8.30 8.09 17.96
CA GLY A 77 -8.58 7.28 19.14
C GLY A 77 -9.90 6.49 19.00
N GLN A 78 -10.03 5.41 19.79
CA GLN A 78 -11.23 4.58 19.86
C GLN A 78 -11.57 3.82 18.56
N GLY A 79 -10.58 3.55 17.70
CA GLY A 79 -10.76 2.69 16.52
C GLY A 79 -11.47 3.37 15.35
N ARG A 80 -11.63 4.70 15.39
CA ARG A 80 -12.19 5.46 14.28
C ARG A 80 -11.14 5.70 13.20
N MET A 81 -11.50 5.45 11.95
CA MET A 81 -10.66 5.72 10.78
C MET A 81 -11.48 6.43 9.71
N ILE A 82 -10.90 7.46 9.08
CA ILE A 82 -11.46 8.12 7.90
C ILE A 82 -10.44 8.07 6.77
N PHE A 83 -10.91 8.13 5.53
CA PHE A 83 -10.06 8.38 4.37
C PHE A 83 -10.01 9.87 4.08
N VAL A 84 -8.80 10.40 3.89
CA VAL A 84 -8.55 11.79 3.50
C VAL A 84 -7.83 11.83 2.16
N ASP A 85 -8.01 12.90 1.41
CA ASP A 85 -7.29 13.13 0.16
C ASP A 85 -5.78 13.19 0.41
N TYR A 86 -5.04 12.53 -0.47
CA TYR A 86 -3.58 12.50 -0.45
C TYR A 86 -3.04 13.10 -1.74
N ASP A 87 -2.22 14.14 -1.61
CA ASP A 87 -1.48 14.73 -2.72
C ASP A 87 0.03 14.53 -2.49
N PRO A 88 0.69 13.66 -3.27
CA PRO A 88 2.12 13.44 -3.15
C PRO A 88 2.97 14.67 -3.52
N LYS A 89 2.41 15.69 -4.19
CA LYS A 89 3.14 16.93 -4.56
C LYS A 89 3.20 17.99 -3.46
N ILE A 90 2.37 17.88 -2.43
CA ILE A 90 2.33 18.89 -1.35
C ILE A 90 3.45 18.64 -0.31
N CYS A 91 4.07 17.46 -0.33
CA CYS A 91 5.10 17.05 0.63
C CYS A 91 6.55 17.11 0.09
N SER A 92 6.79 17.82 -1.03
CA SER A 92 8.13 18.02 -1.61
C SER A 92 8.66 19.42 -1.38
#